data_AF-A0A844IIJ4-F1
#
_entry.id   AF-A0A844IIJ4-F1
#
_cell.length_a   1.000
_cell.length_b   1.000
_cell.length_c   1.000
_cell.angle_alpha   90.00
_cell.angle_beta   90.00
_cell.angle_gamma   90.00
#
_symmetry.space_group_name_H-M   'P 1'
#
loop_
_entity.id
_entity.type
_entity.pdbx_description
1 polymer ?
#
loop_
_entity_poly.entity_id
_entity_poly.type
_entity_poly.pdbx_seq_one_letter_code
_entity_poly.pdbx_strand_id
1 'polypeptide(L)'
;MPQVLPQGMMKLASTLPDVKVSIPTVDKVLAAIEHGKADQVSQLEWIYCISAKEEWDNQNINRSQSTSSAIWQVAISNSWLQHQLIWRLALYCNGQKERVLPKSLVDSFVVFANNEKVKTLLKVKVILVINSENTGRKLAKIACEYNFNRAEFINEIKSDIPVWISVFNQFVEYITPHFCTINNPSNQQVSWLLSCLQEMSKLQQLTAVDDLLINIDENIANKHSQLVSWLSQNYRSGENWLGLSELARKKLRNLIGAINYSDFYKLVNLILNRLTLQDFEENRLRRRRDFWSEYSNRFEKMRILLPESSLQIIGNQLTGDIEVLKNDGSEPTEVCIFDFGDWIVIEFFRGKGSETRLLPNNSKNQQILFNQSQLSVKCIRCLGGEKHDHEYLWQVFSHYWLQNKGIIPNLNSNTPRQPTTEQLRDRSYRLERWRRDIDTLEREANEYCRRTGCCI
;
A
#
# COMPACT_ATOMS: atom_id res chain seq x y z
N MET A 1 -18.16 -43.11 41.72
CA MET A 1 -18.75 -43.73 40.51
C MET A 1 -17.99 -45.02 40.21
N PRO A 2 -18.65 -46.12 39.84
CA PRO A 2 -18.03 -47.43 39.75
C PRO A 2 -17.20 -47.58 38.46
N GLN A 3 -16.00 -48.14 38.59
CA GLN A 3 -15.18 -48.62 37.46
C GLN A 3 -15.87 -49.83 36.83
N VAL A 4 -16.45 -49.64 35.64
CA VAL A 4 -16.98 -50.74 34.83
C VAL A 4 -15.81 -51.39 34.10
N LEU A 5 -15.49 -52.63 34.47
CA LEU A 5 -14.47 -53.46 33.83
C LEU A 5 -14.80 -53.75 32.35
N PRO A 6 -13.79 -53.82 31.46
CA PRO A 6 -13.91 -54.05 30.01
C PRO A 6 -14.25 -55.51 29.61
N GLN A 7 -14.90 -56.28 30.49
CA GLN A 7 -15.22 -57.69 30.23
C GLN A 7 -16.39 -57.87 29.25
N GLY A 8 -17.31 -56.90 29.18
CA GLY A 8 -18.43 -56.92 28.25
C GLY A 8 -18.00 -56.77 26.78
N MET A 9 -16.99 -55.93 26.52
CA MET A 9 -16.48 -55.72 25.15
C MET A 9 -15.65 -56.90 24.63
N MET A 10 -14.88 -57.57 25.50
CA MET A 10 -14.15 -58.78 25.11
C MET A 10 -15.09 -59.93 24.76
N LYS A 11 -16.21 -60.07 25.50
CA LYS A 11 -17.26 -61.05 25.16
C LYS A 11 -17.92 -60.76 23.81
N LEU A 12 -18.18 -59.48 23.51
CA LEU A 12 -18.75 -59.07 22.22
C LEU A 12 -17.78 -59.33 21.06
N ALA A 13 -16.48 -59.06 21.26
CA ALA A 13 -15.44 -59.33 20.27
C ALA A 13 -15.29 -60.83 19.96
N SER A 14 -15.44 -61.70 20.96
CA SER A 14 -15.40 -63.16 20.78
C SER A 14 -16.64 -63.76 20.09
N THR A 15 -17.72 -62.98 19.96
CA THR A 15 -18.96 -63.39 19.27
C THR A 15 -19.07 -62.87 17.84
N LEU A 16 -18.14 -62.00 17.42
CA LEU A 16 -18.08 -61.56 16.03
C LEU A 16 -17.49 -62.71 15.18
N PRO A 17 -18.08 -63.03 14.01
CA PRO A 17 -17.48 -63.99 13.09
C PRO A 17 -16.06 -63.53 12.74
N ASP A 18 -15.13 -64.48 12.58
CA ASP A 18 -13.81 -64.24 12.01
C ASP A 18 -13.98 -63.69 10.60
N VAL A 19 -14.13 -62.38 10.48
CA VAL A 19 -14.08 -61.70 9.20
C VAL A 19 -12.62 -61.76 8.79
N LYS A 20 -12.27 -62.76 7.97
CA LYS A 20 -11.06 -62.73 7.16
C LYS A 20 -11.17 -61.55 6.20
N VAL A 21 -10.85 -60.36 6.68
CA VAL A 21 -10.61 -59.21 5.82
C VAL A 21 -9.35 -59.56 5.04
N SER A 22 -9.53 -60.03 3.81
CA SER A 22 -8.42 -60.19 2.87
C SER A 22 -7.85 -58.80 2.62
N ILE A 23 -6.74 -58.47 3.27
CA ILE A 23 -6.03 -57.21 3.05
C ILE A 23 -5.46 -57.31 1.62
N PRO A 24 -5.92 -56.47 0.69
CA PRO A 24 -5.50 -56.57 -0.71
C PRO A 24 -4.03 -56.17 -0.83
N THR A 25 -3.26 -56.87 -1.66
CA THR A 25 -1.85 -56.56 -1.89
C THR A 25 -1.68 -55.32 -2.77
N VAL A 26 -0.52 -54.66 -2.67
CA VAL A 26 -0.16 -53.55 -3.58
C VAL A 26 -0.28 -54.00 -5.05
N ASP A 27 0.15 -55.22 -5.37
CA ASP A 27 0.04 -55.80 -6.71
C ASP A 27 -1.40 -55.89 -7.22
N LYS A 28 -2.38 -56.18 -6.36
CA LYS A 28 -3.79 -56.22 -6.76
C LYS A 28 -4.28 -54.84 -7.22
N VAL A 29 -3.92 -53.80 -6.48
CA VAL A 29 -4.28 -52.42 -6.82
C VAL A 29 -3.58 -52.00 -8.11
N LEU A 30 -2.28 -52.27 -8.23
CA LEU A 30 -1.51 -51.95 -9.44
C LEU A 30 -2.03 -52.69 -10.68
N ALA A 31 -2.38 -53.97 -10.54
CA ALA A 31 -2.99 -54.74 -11.62
C ALA A 31 -4.35 -54.14 -12.02
N ALA A 32 -5.16 -53.68 -11.07
CA ALA A 32 -6.43 -53.01 -11.39
C ALA A 32 -6.20 -51.72 -12.19
N ILE A 33 -5.15 -50.95 -11.89
CA ILE A 33 -4.76 -49.77 -12.66
C ILE A 33 -4.34 -50.17 -14.09
N GLU A 34 -3.46 -51.17 -14.23
CA GLU A 34 -2.95 -51.64 -15.53
C GLU A 34 -4.08 -52.16 -16.44
N HIS A 35 -5.12 -52.77 -15.87
CA HIS A 35 -6.30 -53.25 -16.62
C HIS A 35 -7.40 -52.19 -16.81
N GLY A 36 -7.17 -50.93 -16.41
CA GLY A 36 -8.16 -49.85 -16.56
C GLY A 36 -9.38 -49.98 -15.63
N LYS A 37 -9.27 -50.74 -14.54
CA LYS A 37 -10.31 -50.99 -13.52
C LYS A 37 -10.04 -50.24 -12.21
N ALA A 38 -9.40 -49.08 -12.30
CA ALA A 38 -9.01 -48.29 -11.13
C ALA A 38 -10.21 -47.73 -10.34
N ASP A 39 -11.38 -47.65 -10.99
CA ASP A 39 -12.68 -47.31 -10.41
C ASP A 39 -13.24 -48.39 -9.48
N GLN A 40 -12.80 -49.65 -9.65
CA GLN A 40 -13.20 -50.78 -8.82
C GLN A 40 -12.36 -50.90 -7.52
N VAL A 41 -11.29 -50.11 -7.41
CA VAL A 41 -10.42 -50.11 -6.23
C VAL A 41 -11.07 -49.31 -5.11
N SER A 42 -11.35 -49.95 -3.99
CA SER A 42 -11.99 -49.26 -2.86
C SER A 42 -11.03 -48.32 -2.13
N GLN A 43 -11.57 -47.36 -1.37
CA GLN A 43 -10.77 -46.40 -0.59
C GLN A 43 -9.81 -47.09 0.39
N LEU A 44 -10.22 -48.21 1.01
CA LEU A 44 -9.36 -48.99 1.91
C LEU A 44 -8.18 -49.63 1.17
N GLU A 45 -8.40 -50.11 -0.06
CA GLU A 45 -7.34 -50.70 -0.87
C GLU A 45 -6.32 -49.63 -1.30
N TRP A 46 -6.80 -48.42 -1.62
CA TRP A 46 -5.92 -47.27 -1.88
C TRP A 46 -5.11 -46.85 -0.66
N ILE A 47 -5.73 -46.76 0.53
CA ILE A 47 -5.02 -46.44 1.77
C ILE A 47 -3.90 -47.45 2.01
N TYR A 48 -4.21 -48.74 1.93
CA TYR A 48 -3.23 -49.81 2.09
C TYR A 48 -2.11 -49.71 1.05
N CYS A 49 -2.48 -49.55 -0.23
CA CYS A 49 -1.54 -49.38 -1.33
C CYS A 49 -0.56 -48.24 -1.04
N ILE A 50 -1.04 -47.05 -0.72
CA ILE A 50 -0.18 -45.88 -0.42
C ILE A 50 0.74 -46.17 0.78
N SER A 51 0.24 -46.81 1.84
CA SER A 51 1.06 -47.11 3.04
C SER A 51 2.14 -48.17 2.81
N ALA A 52 1.85 -49.20 2.01
CA ALA A 52 2.76 -50.32 1.77
C ALA A 52 3.65 -50.10 0.53
N LYS A 53 3.42 -49.04 -0.24
CA LYS A 53 4.10 -48.79 -1.52
C LYS A 53 5.59 -48.54 -1.38
N GLU A 54 6.07 -47.93 -0.29
CA GLU A 54 7.51 -47.73 -0.08
C GLU A 54 8.26 -49.08 0.04
N GLU A 55 7.74 -50.00 0.85
CA GLU A 55 8.31 -51.34 0.98
C GLU A 55 8.24 -52.11 -0.35
N TRP A 56 7.11 -51.99 -1.04
CA TRP A 56 6.94 -52.59 -2.37
C TRP A 56 7.92 -52.02 -3.39
N ASP A 57 8.19 -50.71 -3.37
CA ASP A 57 9.15 -50.05 -4.26
C ASP A 57 10.57 -50.55 -4.06
N ASN A 58 10.96 -50.78 -2.80
CA ASN A 58 12.28 -51.34 -2.48
C ASN A 58 12.45 -52.77 -3.03
N GLN A 59 11.35 -53.53 -3.12
CA GLN A 59 11.33 -54.88 -3.70
C GLN A 59 11.20 -54.85 -5.23
N ASN A 60 10.69 -53.76 -5.82
CA ASN A 60 10.32 -53.63 -7.23
C ASN A 60 10.90 -52.36 -7.88
N ILE A 61 12.19 -52.11 -7.66
CA ILE A 61 12.88 -50.85 -8.06
C ILE A 61 12.57 -50.47 -9.52
N ASN A 62 12.63 -51.43 -10.44
CA ASN A 62 12.42 -51.20 -11.88
C ASN A 62 10.99 -50.76 -12.26
N ARG A 63 10.00 -51.05 -11.41
CA ARG A 63 8.59 -50.70 -11.64
C ARG A 63 8.10 -49.55 -10.75
N SER A 64 8.90 -49.14 -9.76
CA SER A 64 8.52 -48.13 -8.77
C SER A 64 8.01 -46.82 -9.40
N GLN A 65 8.78 -46.25 -10.34
CA GLN A 65 8.46 -44.97 -10.97
C GLN A 65 7.25 -45.04 -11.92
N SER A 66 7.17 -46.09 -12.76
CA SER A 66 6.08 -46.25 -13.72
C SER A 66 4.75 -46.49 -13.02
N THR A 67 4.75 -47.29 -11.94
CA THR A 67 3.56 -47.54 -11.12
C THR A 67 3.11 -46.28 -10.36
N SER A 68 4.05 -45.53 -9.77
CA SER A 68 3.74 -44.25 -9.10
C SER A 68 3.19 -43.20 -10.07
N SER A 69 3.72 -43.16 -11.30
CA SER A 69 3.18 -42.31 -12.38
C SER A 69 1.76 -42.74 -12.78
N ALA A 70 1.48 -44.05 -12.84
CA ALA A 70 0.14 -44.57 -13.14
C ALA A 70 -0.88 -44.23 -12.04
N ILE A 71 -0.48 -44.30 -10.76
CA ILE A 71 -1.32 -43.87 -9.62
C ILE A 71 -1.71 -42.39 -9.76
N TRP A 72 -0.75 -41.52 -10.10
CA TRP A 72 -1.02 -40.12 -10.38
C TRP A 72 -1.95 -39.90 -11.58
N GLN A 73 -1.84 -40.71 -12.63
CA GLN A 73 -2.77 -40.64 -13.77
C GLN A 73 -4.20 -40.97 -13.35
N VAL A 74 -4.40 -41.98 -12.50
CA VAL A 74 -5.72 -42.30 -11.95
C VAL A 74 -6.26 -41.12 -11.12
N ALA A 75 -5.40 -40.48 -10.33
CA ALA A 75 -5.78 -39.35 -9.48
C ALA A 75 -6.28 -38.12 -10.27
N ILE A 76 -6.03 -38.02 -11.57
CA ILE A 76 -6.61 -36.94 -12.40
C ILE A 76 -8.14 -37.04 -12.47
N SER A 77 -8.67 -38.27 -12.49
CA SER A 77 -10.11 -38.54 -12.61
C SER A 77 -10.75 -39.02 -11.30
N ASN A 78 -9.96 -39.27 -10.25
CA ASN A 78 -10.42 -39.73 -8.94
C ASN A 78 -10.16 -38.65 -7.88
N SER A 79 -11.19 -37.88 -7.52
CA SER A 79 -11.09 -36.74 -6.60
C SER A 79 -10.66 -37.12 -5.19
N TRP A 80 -11.11 -38.27 -4.68
CA TRP A 80 -10.73 -38.76 -3.36
C TRP A 80 -9.24 -39.12 -3.32
N LEU A 81 -8.75 -39.85 -4.33
CA LEU A 81 -7.33 -40.21 -4.43
C LEU A 81 -6.47 -38.97 -4.64
N GLN A 82 -6.92 -38.04 -5.48
CA GLN A 82 -6.28 -36.75 -5.67
C GLN A 82 -6.07 -36.01 -4.35
N HIS A 83 -7.14 -35.88 -3.55
CA HIS A 83 -7.08 -35.23 -2.25
C HIS A 83 -6.09 -35.94 -1.33
N GLN A 84 -6.16 -37.28 -1.22
CA GLN A 84 -5.25 -38.05 -0.35
C GLN A 84 -3.78 -37.89 -0.74
N LEU A 85 -3.47 -37.94 -2.03
CA LEU A 85 -2.08 -37.81 -2.51
C LEU A 85 -1.56 -36.39 -2.33
N ILE A 86 -2.34 -35.35 -2.66
CA ILE A 86 -1.95 -33.94 -2.47
C ILE A 86 -1.74 -33.63 -0.99
N TRP A 87 -2.65 -34.08 -0.12
CA TRP A 87 -2.55 -33.89 1.32
C TRP A 87 -1.27 -34.51 1.88
N ARG A 88 -1.01 -35.77 1.53
CA ARG A 88 0.20 -36.49 1.97
C ARG A 88 1.48 -35.89 1.39
N LEU A 89 1.42 -35.39 0.16
CA LEU A 89 2.55 -34.71 -0.47
C LEU A 89 2.88 -33.39 0.25
N ALA A 90 1.88 -32.63 0.70
CA ALA A 90 2.11 -31.45 1.54
C ALA A 90 2.80 -31.82 2.87
N LEU A 91 2.36 -32.91 3.52
CA LEU A 91 2.98 -33.41 4.75
C LEU A 91 4.42 -33.89 4.51
N TYR A 92 4.67 -34.53 3.37
CA TYR A 92 6.01 -34.96 2.95
C TYR A 92 6.95 -33.75 2.86
N CYS A 93 6.51 -32.69 2.16
CA CYS A 93 7.27 -31.46 2.01
C CYS A 93 7.49 -30.72 3.35
N ASN A 94 6.61 -30.92 4.33
CA ASN A 94 6.78 -30.40 5.70
C ASN A 94 7.70 -31.26 6.59
N GLY A 95 8.53 -32.12 6.00
CA GLY A 95 9.55 -32.89 6.70
C GLY A 95 9.09 -34.19 7.34
N GLN A 96 7.84 -34.64 7.12
CA GLN A 96 7.39 -35.97 7.55
C GLN A 96 7.91 -37.09 6.63
N LYS A 97 8.38 -36.72 5.43
CA LYS A 97 9.06 -37.58 4.45
C LYS A 97 8.34 -38.91 4.19
N GLU A 98 9.08 -40.01 4.03
CA GLU A 98 8.58 -41.28 3.53
C GLU A 98 7.50 -41.92 4.43
N ARG A 99 7.41 -41.52 5.71
CA ARG A 99 6.35 -41.97 6.65
C ARG A 99 4.94 -41.67 6.15
N VAL A 100 4.75 -40.65 5.32
CA VAL A 100 3.42 -40.22 4.85
C VAL A 100 3.19 -40.48 3.37
N LEU A 101 4.26 -40.49 2.56
CA LEU A 101 4.19 -40.69 1.12
C LEU A 101 5.52 -41.28 0.61
N PRO A 102 5.49 -42.41 -0.13
CA PRO A 102 6.68 -42.96 -0.77
C PRO A 102 7.39 -41.97 -1.70
N LYS A 103 8.72 -41.98 -1.69
CA LYS A 103 9.53 -41.08 -2.52
C LYS A 103 9.23 -41.21 -4.03
N SER A 104 8.96 -42.40 -4.53
CA SER A 104 8.59 -42.61 -5.94
C SER A 104 7.32 -41.83 -6.34
N LEU A 105 6.34 -41.71 -5.44
CA LEU A 105 5.14 -40.90 -5.64
C LEU A 105 5.45 -39.40 -5.61
N VAL A 106 6.37 -38.96 -4.75
CA VAL A 106 6.84 -37.57 -4.74
C VAL A 106 7.54 -37.23 -6.06
N ASP A 107 8.50 -38.05 -6.48
CA ASP A 107 9.29 -37.85 -7.69
C ASP A 107 8.43 -37.93 -8.97
N SER A 108 7.33 -38.69 -8.92
CA SER A 108 6.37 -38.82 -10.02
C SER A 108 5.30 -37.73 -10.04
N PHE A 109 5.25 -36.81 -9.06
CA PHE A 109 4.21 -35.76 -8.99
C PHE A 109 4.19 -34.85 -10.23
N VAL A 110 5.34 -34.64 -10.87
CA VAL A 110 5.45 -33.84 -12.11
C VAL A 110 4.51 -34.32 -13.22
N VAL A 111 4.24 -35.62 -13.28
CA VAL A 111 3.31 -36.24 -14.25
C VAL A 111 1.89 -35.74 -14.02
N PHE A 112 1.46 -35.67 -12.77
CA PHE A 112 0.17 -35.11 -12.39
C PHE A 112 0.15 -33.60 -12.61
N ALA A 113 1.16 -32.89 -12.11
CA ALA A 113 1.21 -31.43 -12.13
C ALA A 113 1.22 -30.83 -13.54
N ASN A 114 1.76 -31.55 -14.53
CA ASN A 114 1.79 -31.11 -15.92
C ASN A 114 0.53 -31.45 -16.72
N ASN A 115 -0.45 -32.17 -16.15
CA ASN A 115 -1.65 -32.52 -16.87
C ASN A 115 -2.59 -31.31 -17.02
N GLU A 116 -3.09 -31.07 -18.25
CA GLU A 116 -3.95 -29.93 -18.60
C GLU A 116 -5.19 -29.77 -17.71
N LYS A 117 -5.76 -30.87 -17.20
CA LYS A 117 -6.97 -30.83 -16.35
C LYS A 117 -6.71 -30.33 -14.94
N VAL A 118 -5.47 -30.41 -14.45
CA VAL A 118 -5.14 -30.13 -13.04
C VAL A 118 -4.06 -29.08 -12.86
N LYS A 119 -3.24 -28.78 -13.88
CA LYS A 119 -2.11 -27.84 -13.79
C LYS A 119 -2.51 -26.43 -13.35
N THR A 120 -3.75 -26.01 -13.64
CA THR A 120 -4.28 -24.68 -13.29
C THR A 120 -4.89 -24.62 -11.90
N LEU A 121 -5.10 -25.77 -11.23
CA LEU A 121 -5.68 -25.83 -9.90
C LEU A 121 -4.75 -25.19 -8.88
N LEU A 122 -5.32 -24.36 -7.99
CA LEU A 122 -4.56 -23.65 -6.96
C LEU A 122 -3.73 -24.61 -6.10
N LYS A 123 -4.32 -25.71 -5.63
CA LYS A 123 -3.63 -26.73 -4.83
C LYS A 123 -2.38 -27.30 -5.51
N VAL A 124 -2.41 -27.47 -6.84
CA VAL A 124 -1.26 -27.97 -7.61
C VAL A 124 -0.15 -26.93 -7.65
N LYS A 125 -0.50 -25.67 -7.96
CA LYS A 125 0.46 -24.56 -7.92
C LYS A 125 1.10 -24.40 -6.54
N VAL A 126 0.31 -24.54 -5.48
CA VAL A 126 0.77 -24.43 -4.09
C VAL A 126 1.75 -25.55 -3.75
N ILE A 127 1.44 -26.81 -4.06
CA ILE A 127 2.35 -27.92 -3.80
C ILE A 127 3.69 -27.77 -4.54
N LEU A 128 3.64 -27.34 -5.81
CA LEU A 128 4.85 -27.10 -6.60
C LEU A 128 5.80 -26.09 -5.95
N VAL A 129 5.26 -25.08 -5.26
CA VAL A 129 6.11 -24.06 -4.62
C VAL A 129 6.57 -24.45 -3.22
N ILE A 130 5.79 -25.25 -2.49
CA ILE A 130 6.15 -25.70 -1.12
C ILE A 130 7.44 -26.53 -1.13
N ASN A 131 7.67 -27.33 -2.17
CA ASN A 131 8.87 -28.14 -2.30
C ASN A 131 10.06 -27.40 -2.95
N SER A 132 9.99 -26.08 -3.09
CA SER A 132 10.96 -25.31 -3.87
C SER A 132 11.62 -24.22 -3.04
N GLU A 133 12.83 -23.81 -3.44
CA GLU A 133 13.52 -22.66 -2.84
C GLU A 133 12.66 -21.38 -2.91
N ASN A 134 12.81 -20.50 -1.93
CA ASN A 134 12.07 -19.24 -1.81
C ASN A 134 10.55 -19.42 -1.74
N THR A 135 10.09 -20.45 -1.02
CA THR A 135 8.67 -20.78 -0.87
C THR A 135 7.81 -19.58 -0.49
N GLY A 136 8.25 -18.77 0.49
CA GLY A 136 7.51 -17.59 0.95
C GLY A 136 7.23 -16.59 -0.17
N ARG A 137 8.25 -16.22 -0.97
CA ARG A 137 8.07 -15.31 -2.12
C ARG A 137 7.15 -15.90 -3.18
N LYS A 138 7.27 -17.20 -3.47
CA LYS A 138 6.44 -17.87 -4.47
C LYS A 138 4.98 -17.97 -4.02
N LEU A 139 4.72 -18.21 -2.74
CA LEU A 139 3.37 -18.17 -2.18
C LEU A 139 2.79 -16.76 -2.22
N ALA A 140 3.57 -15.73 -1.86
CA ALA A 140 3.14 -14.34 -1.98
C ALA A 140 2.79 -13.98 -3.44
N LYS A 141 3.55 -14.49 -4.41
CA LYS A 141 3.23 -14.35 -5.84
C LYS A 141 1.90 -15.01 -6.22
N ILE A 142 1.67 -16.26 -5.81
CA ILE A 142 0.38 -16.94 -6.08
C ILE A 142 -0.76 -16.16 -5.40
N ALA A 143 -0.59 -15.73 -4.15
CA ALA A 143 -1.59 -14.94 -3.45
C ALA A 143 -1.93 -13.63 -4.21
N CYS A 144 -0.91 -12.95 -4.76
CA CYS A 144 -1.10 -11.77 -5.59
C CYS A 144 -1.83 -12.08 -6.91
N GLU A 145 -1.49 -13.18 -7.60
CA GLU A 145 -2.13 -13.59 -8.87
C GLU A 145 -3.63 -13.86 -8.70
N TYR A 146 -4.01 -14.44 -7.55
CA TYR A 146 -5.41 -14.74 -7.22
C TYR A 146 -6.10 -13.61 -6.42
N ASN A 147 -5.37 -12.53 -6.09
CA ASN A 147 -5.87 -11.42 -5.27
C ASN A 147 -6.41 -11.89 -3.90
N PHE A 148 -5.67 -12.79 -3.23
CA PHE A 148 -6.02 -13.31 -1.91
C PHE A 148 -5.12 -12.73 -0.82
N ASN A 149 -5.71 -12.24 0.27
CA ASN A 149 -5.00 -12.08 1.53
C ASN A 149 -4.72 -13.45 2.18
N ARG A 150 -4.08 -13.48 3.35
CA ARG A 150 -3.67 -14.73 3.99
C ARG A 150 -4.89 -15.54 4.43
N ALA A 151 -5.91 -14.91 5.01
CA ALA A 151 -7.13 -15.60 5.44
C ALA A 151 -7.89 -16.22 4.25
N GLU A 152 -8.04 -15.48 3.15
CA GLU A 152 -8.64 -15.96 1.90
C GLU A 152 -7.84 -17.11 1.32
N PHE A 153 -6.51 -16.96 1.22
CA PHE A 153 -5.63 -18.00 0.70
C PHE A 153 -5.74 -19.30 1.50
N ILE A 154 -5.75 -19.22 2.83
CA ILE A 154 -5.95 -20.38 3.71
C ILE A 154 -7.33 -21.00 3.51
N ASN A 155 -8.38 -20.17 3.43
CA ASN A 155 -9.75 -20.66 3.25
C ASN A 155 -9.94 -21.43 1.95
N GLU A 156 -9.26 -21.03 0.88
CA GLU A 156 -9.34 -21.68 -0.44
C GLU A 156 -8.59 -23.01 -0.50
N ILE A 157 -7.56 -23.23 0.32
CA ILE A 157 -6.74 -24.45 0.25
C ILE A 157 -6.97 -25.43 1.40
N LYS A 158 -7.65 -25.03 2.49
CA LYS A 158 -7.79 -25.84 3.73
C LYS A 158 -8.48 -27.20 3.51
N SER A 159 -9.29 -27.34 2.47
CA SER A 159 -9.95 -28.60 2.12
C SER A 159 -9.02 -29.59 1.43
N ASP A 160 -7.89 -29.14 0.87
CA ASP A 160 -6.98 -29.95 0.08
C ASP A 160 -5.60 -30.11 0.70
N ILE A 161 -5.20 -29.15 1.54
CA ILE A 161 -3.84 -29.04 2.07
C ILE A 161 -3.90 -28.73 3.59
N PRO A 162 -3.04 -29.36 4.42
CA PRO A 162 -2.94 -29.05 5.83
C PRO A 162 -2.36 -27.64 6.08
N VAL A 163 -3.25 -26.66 6.27
CA VAL A 163 -2.91 -25.22 6.41
C VAL A 163 -2.18 -24.84 7.70
N TRP A 164 -2.06 -25.76 8.66
CA TRP A 164 -1.26 -25.54 9.87
C TRP A 164 0.26 -25.65 9.63
N ILE A 165 0.69 -26.03 8.41
CA ILE A 165 2.09 -25.97 8.01
C ILE A 165 2.57 -24.50 8.12
N SER A 166 3.70 -24.28 8.80
CA SER A 166 4.19 -22.94 9.18
C SER A 166 4.34 -21.99 8.00
N VAL A 167 4.67 -22.51 6.82
CA VAL A 167 4.88 -21.72 5.60
C VAL A 167 3.67 -20.89 5.21
N PHE A 168 2.45 -21.37 5.50
CA PHE A 168 1.21 -20.65 5.20
C PHE A 168 0.95 -19.49 6.16
N ASN A 169 1.61 -19.46 7.31
CA ASN A 169 1.58 -18.32 8.21
C ASN A 169 2.77 -17.37 7.98
N GLN A 170 3.92 -17.90 7.54
CA GLN A 170 5.15 -17.15 7.37
C GLN A 170 5.25 -16.40 6.03
N PHE A 171 4.53 -16.84 4.99
CA PHE A 171 4.65 -16.19 3.67
C PHE A 171 4.21 -14.71 3.68
N VAL A 172 3.45 -14.27 4.69
CA VAL A 172 3.04 -12.88 4.86
C VAL A 172 4.22 -11.90 4.92
N GLU A 173 5.37 -12.35 5.45
CA GLU A 173 6.61 -11.56 5.52
C GLU A 173 7.17 -11.26 4.12
N TYR A 174 6.74 -12.00 3.10
CA TYR A 174 7.19 -11.85 1.71
C TYR A 174 6.20 -11.09 0.83
N ILE A 175 5.07 -10.64 1.37
CA ILE A 175 4.05 -9.88 0.62
C ILE A 175 4.63 -8.56 0.12
N THR A 176 5.16 -7.72 1.02
CA THR A 176 5.80 -6.45 0.62
C THR A 176 7.02 -6.68 -0.28
N PRO A 177 7.99 -7.55 0.08
CA PRO A 177 9.12 -7.82 -0.81
C PRO A 177 8.70 -8.28 -2.21
N HIS A 178 7.61 -9.04 -2.34
CA HIS A 178 7.09 -9.41 -3.65
C HIS A 178 6.46 -8.21 -4.38
N PHE A 179 5.59 -7.45 -3.71
CA PHE A 179 4.93 -6.29 -4.30
C PHE A 179 5.95 -5.29 -4.88
N CYS A 180 7.04 -5.02 -4.16
CA CYS A 180 8.09 -4.10 -4.61
C CYS A 180 8.86 -4.58 -5.86
N THR A 181 8.70 -5.84 -6.29
CA THR A 181 9.28 -6.33 -7.56
C THR A 181 8.39 -6.09 -8.78
N ILE A 182 7.18 -5.55 -8.60
CA ILE A 182 6.21 -5.32 -9.67
C ILE A 182 6.44 -3.92 -10.26
N ASN A 183 6.93 -3.85 -11.50
CA ASN A 183 7.32 -2.57 -12.15
C ASN A 183 6.14 -1.62 -12.44
N ASN A 184 4.89 -2.10 -12.46
CA ASN A 184 3.70 -1.28 -12.69
C ASN A 184 2.45 -2.01 -12.17
N PRO A 185 2.20 -2.01 -10.85
CA PRO A 185 1.10 -2.75 -10.26
C PRO A 185 -0.25 -2.21 -10.75
N SER A 186 -1.24 -3.10 -10.90
CA SER A 186 -2.62 -2.69 -11.18
C SER A 186 -3.30 -2.17 -9.91
N ASN A 187 -4.43 -1.47 -10.05
CA ASN A 187 -5.25 -1.07 -8.90
C ASN A 187 -5.69 -2.27 -8.05
N GLN A 188 -5.92 -3.43 -8.67
CA GLN A 188 -6.26 -4.67 -7.97
C GLN A 188 -5.07 -5.16 -7.13
N GLN A 189 -3.85 -5.13 -7.66
CA GLN A 189 -2.65 -5.51 -6.90
C GLN A 189 -2.36 -4.56 -5.74
N VAL A 190 -2.66 -3.26 -5.90
CA VAL A 190 -2.58 -2.30 -4.79
C VAL A 190 -3.64 -2.60 -3.73
N SER A 191 -4.88 -2.89 -4.12
CA SER A 191 -5.94 -3.29 -3.18
C SER A 191 -5.61 -4.59 -2.45
N TRP A 192 -5.00 -5.56 -3.13
CA TRP A 192 -4.47 -6.78 -2.53
C TRP A 192 -3.40 -6.50 -1.48
N LEU A 193 -2.42 -5.65 -1.77
CA LEU A 193 -1.39 -5.27 -0.80
C LEU A 193 -2.05 -4.67 0.45
N LEU A 194 -2.98 -3.73 0.27
CA LEU A 194 -3.66 -3.07 1.38
C LEU A 194 -4.49 -4.06 2.22
N SER A 195 -5.20 -5.01 1.61
CA SER A 195 -5.94 -6.03 2.34
C SER A 195 -5.01 -6.94 3.14
N CYS A 196 -3.85 -7.29 2.56
CA CYS A 196 -2.83 -8.06 3.27
C CYS A 196 -2.26 -7.31 4.47
N LEU A 197 -1.90 -6.03 4.29
CA LEU A 197 -1.38 -5.19 5.38
C LEU A 197 -2.39 -5.04 6.52
N GLN A 198 -3.69 -4.92 6.21
CA GLN A 198 -4.75 -4.82 7.21
C GLN A 198 -4.93 -6.10 8.05
N GLU A 199 -4.63 -7.26 7.49
CA GLU A 199 -4.72 -8.55 8.20
C GLU A 199 -3.52 -8.82 9.12
N MET A 200 -2.39 -8.16 8.87
CA MET A 200 -1.16 -8.37 9.64
C MET A 200 -1.28 -7.89 11.09
N SER A 201 -0.57 -8.56 12.00
CA SER A 201 -0.38 -8.04 13.36
C SER A 201 0.37 -6.69 13.35
N LYS A 202 0.21 -5.87 14.39
CA LYS A 202 0.81 -4.52 14.45
C LYS A 202 2.31 -4.51 14.15
N LEU A 203 3.07 -5.48 14.69
CA LEU A 203 4.52 -5.58 14.46
C LEU A 203 4.86 -5.98 13.02
N GLN A 204 4.13 -6.96 12.47
CA GLN A 204 4.31 -7.40 11.09
C GLN A 204 3.96 -6.29 10.09
N GLN A 205 2.83 -5.62 10.32
CA GLN A 205 2.38 -4.50 9.50
C GLN A 205 3.40 -3.37 9.52
N LEU A 206 3.91 -2.99 10.70
CA LEU A 206 4.93 -1.94 10.82
C LEU A 206 6.19 -2.30 10.03
N THR A 207 6.68 -3.54 10.18
CA THR A 207 7.88 -4.02 9.45
C THR A 207 7.64 -4.01 7.94
N ALA A 208 6.47 -4.48 7.50
CA ALA A 208 6.09 -4.54 6.11
C ALA A 208 5.88 -3.15 5.49
N VAL A 209 5.36 -2.18 6.25
CA VAL A 209 5.20 -0.79 5.79
C VAL A 209 6.54 -0.05 5.75
N ASP A 210 7.43 -0.30 6.71
CA ASP A 210 8.78 0.26 6.68
C ASP A 210 9.54 -0.18 5.42
N ASP A 211 9.55 -1.49 5.16
CA ASP A 211 10.17 -2.08 3.96
C ASP A 211 9.51 -1.57 2.66
N LEU A 212 8.18 -1.39 2.66
CA LEU A 212 7.45 -0.85 1.51
C LEU A 212 7.90 0.58 1.22
N LEU A 213 7.95 1.46 2.22
CA LEU A 213 8.32 2.86 2.06
C LEU A 213 9.77 3.04 1.61
N ILE A 214 10.66 2.14 2.03
CA ILE A 214 12.07 2.16 1.65
C ILE A 214 12.25 1.74 0.18
N ASN A 215 11.51 0.73 -0.28
CA ASN A 215 11.76 0.07 -1.56
C ASN A 215 10.77 0.43 -2.69
N ILE A 216 9.65 1.11 -2.39
CA ILE A 216 8.68 1.47 -3.41
C ILE A 216 9.22 2.54 -4.37
N ASP A 217 8.97 2.34 -5.67
CA ASP A 217 9.24 3.35 -6.68
C ASP A 217 8.28 4.55 -6.55
N GLU A 218 8.82 5.77 -6.58
CA GLU A 218 8.04 7.01 -6.40
C GLU A 218 6.96 7.19 -7.49
N ASN A 219 7.18 6.65 -8.70
CA ASN A 219 6.18 6.68 -9.77
C ASN A 219 4.96 5.80 -9.47
N ILE A 220 5.17 4.68 -8.76
CA ILE A 220 4.06 3.80 -8.35
C ILE A 220 3.18 4.54 -7.34
N ALA A 221 3.80 5.16 -6.34
CA ALA A 221 3.07 5.94 -5.33
C ALA A 221 2.27 7.10 -5.96
N ASN A 222 2.86 7.81 -6.94
CA ASN A 222 2.18 8.90 -7.66
C ASN A 222 0.99 8.42 -8.51
N LYS A 223 1.05 7.22 -9.08
CA LYS A 223 -0.03 6.65 -9.90
C LYS A 223 -1.19 6.12 -9.05
N HIS A 224 -0.92 5.65 -7.83
CA HIS A 224 -1.91 4.99 -6.99
C HIS A 224 -2.17 5.78 -5.70
N SER A 225 -2.96 6.84 -5.82
CA SER A 225 -3.31 7.72 -4.68
C SER A 225 -3.92 6.98 -3.49
N GLN A 226 -4.65 5.88 -3.72
CA GLN A 226 -5.22 5.06 -2.64
C GLN A 226 -4.15 4.49 -1.68
N LEU A 227 -2.97 4.12 -2.21
CA LEU A 227 -1.87 3.60 -1.41
C LEU A 227 -1.32 4.70 -0.49
N VAL A 228 -1.06 5.87 -1.05
CA VAL A 228 -0.50 7.00 -0.29
C VAL A 228 -1.52 7.55 0.70
N SER A 229 -2.80 7.59 0.35
CA SER A 229 -3.88 7.93 1.29
C SER A 229 -3.91 6.98 2.48
N TRP A 230 -3.83 5.66 2.24
CA TRP A 230 -3.81 4.68 3.33
C TRP A 230 -2.55 4.83 4.20
N LEU A 231 -1.37 4.99 3.59
CA LEU A 231 -0.12 5.23 4.31
C LEU A 231 -0.18 6.50 5.17
N SER A 232 -0.68 7.61 4.60
CA SER A 232 -0.85 8.87 5.30
C SER A 232 -1.82 8.74 6.48
N GLN A 233 -2.97 8.09 6.28
CA GLN A 233 -3.97 7.91 7.34
C GLN A 233 -3.45 7.08 8.52
N ASN A 234 -2.65 6.04 8.25
CA ASN A 234 -2.24 5.08 9.27
C ASN A 234 -0.86 5.37 9.90
N TYR A 235 0.01 6.11 9.20
CA TYR A 235 1.42 6.27 9.57
C TYR A 235 1.90 7.72 9.59
N ARG A 236 1.08 8.73 9.32
CA ARG A 236 1.53 10.14 9.35
C ARG A 236 1.87 10.64 10.76
N SER A 237 1.22 10.13 11.80
CA SER A 237 1.41 10.58 13.18
C SER A 237 1.16 9.46 14.20
N GLY A 238 1.41 9.74 15.49
CA GLY A 238 1.15 8.83 16.59
C GLY A 238 2.20 7.71 16.75
N GLU A 239 1.82 6.62 17.42
CA GLU A 239 2.72 5.51 17.71
C GLU A 239 3.27 4.82 16.46
N ASN A 240 2.43 4.66 15.42
CA ASN A 240 2.84 4.00 14.18
C ASN A 240 3.93 4.82 13.46
N TRP A 241 3.81 6.15 13.48
CA TRP A 241 4.85 7.05 12.96
C TRP A 241 6.17 6.88 13.73
N LEU A 242 6.11 6.85 15.06
CA LEU A 242 7.31 6.66 15.89
C LEU A 242 7.95 5.29 15.70
N GLY A 243 7.16 4.28 15.33
CA GLY A 243 7.64 2.94 15.01
C GLY A 243 8.39 2.84 13.67
N LEU A 244 8.19 3.79 12.75
CA LEU A 244 8.89 3.80 11.47
C LEU A 244 10.34 4.27 11.61
N SER A 245 11.22 3.65 10.83
CA SER A 245 12.60 4.08 10.66
C SER A 245 12.67 5.52 10.13
N GLU A 246 13.76 6.22 10.42
CA GLU A 246 13.94 7.60 9.93
C GLU A 246 13.90 7.69 8.40
N LEU A 247 14.42 6.66 7.73
CA LEU A 247 14.41 6.56 6.27
C LEU A 247 12.98 6.41 5.74
N ALA A 248 12.19 5.49 6.31
CA ALA A 248 10.79 5.30 5.94
C ALA A 248 9.95 6.55 6.21
N ARG A 249 10.15 7.21 7.36
CA ARG A 249 9.51 8.50 7.67
C ARG A 249 9.87 9.60 6.67
N LYS A 250 11.14 9.68 6.26
CA LYS A 250 11.58 10.63 5.22
C LYS A 250 10.93 10.32 3.87
N LYS A 251 10.88 9.05 3.47
CA LYS A 251 10.22 8.60 2.24
C LYS A 251 8.72 8.90 2.26
N LEU A 252 8.01 8.61 3.36
CA LEU A 252 6.60 8.93 3.50
C LEU A 252 6.32 10.44 3.36
N ARG A 253 7.14 11.30 3.99
CA ARG A 253 7.02 12.76 3.81
C ARG A 253 7.24 13.18 2.37
N ASN A 254 8.26 12.64 1.71
CA ASN A 254 8.52 12.94 0.30
C ASN A 254 7.33 12.52 -0.59
N LEU A 255 6.74 11.35 -0.34
CA LEU A 255 5.58 10.86 -1.10
C LEU A 255 4.36 11.75 -0.90
N ILE A 256 4.02 12.08 0.35
CA ILE A 256 2.90 12.98 0.68
C ILE A 256 3.15 14.36 0.06
N GLY A 257 4.37 14.88 0.21
CA GLY A 257 4.77 16.18 -0.32
C GLY A 257 4.74 16.25 -1.85
N ALA A 258 5.18 15.20 -2.54
CA ALA A 258 5.15 15.10 -4.00
C ALA A 258 3.72 15.12 -4.54
N ILE A 259 2.78 14.43 -3.89
CA ILE A 259 1.36 14.46 -4.28
C ILE A 259 0.78 15.86 -4.07
N ASN A 260 0.97 16.43 -2.88
CA ASN A 260 0.51 17.78 -2.56
C ASN A 260 1.06 18.81 -3.55
N TYR A 261 2.36 18.75 -3.85
CA TYR A 261 2.99 19.65 -4.82
C TYR A 261 2.50 19.41 -6.25
N SER A 262 2.27 18.17 -6.66
CA SER A 262 1.70 17.85 -7.98
C SER A 262 0.35 18.55 -8.18
N ASP A 263 -0.51 18.57 -7.16
CA ASP A 263 -1.81 19.24 -7.25
C ASP A 263 -1.68 20.76 -7.32
N PHE A 264 -0.74 21.35 -6.56
CA PHE A 264 -0.37 22.77 -6.70
C PHE A 264 0.21 23.09 -8.08
N TYR A 265 1.09 22.26 -8.62
CA TYR A 265 1.68 22.42 -9.94
C TYR A 265 0.62 22.38 -11.05
N LYS A 266 -0.31 21.42 -10.97
CA LYS A 266 -1.47 21.33 -11.88
C LYS A 266 -2.34 22.59 -11.79
N LEU A 267 -2.65 23.06 -10.58
CA LEU A 267 -3.42 24.29 -10.37
C LEU A 267 -2.75 25.48 -11.07
N VAL A 268 -1.47 25.73 -10.79
CA VAL A 268 -0.76 26.89 -11.36
C VAL A 268 -0.74 26.81 -12.89
N ASN A 269 -0.52 25.63 -13.47
CA ASN A 269 -0.55 25.48 -14.93
C ASN A 269 -1.95 25.68 -15.52
N LEU A 270 -3.02 25.24 -14.83
CA LEU A 270 -4.40 25.50 -15.28
C LEU A 270 -4.71 27.01 -15.24
N ILE A 271 -4.26 27.72 -14.21
CA ILE A 271 -4.37 29.18 -14.11
C ILE A 271 -3.64 29.83 -15.29
N LEU A 272 -2.35 29.52 -15.48
CA LEU A 272 -1.52 30.08 -16.54
C LEU A 272 -2.07 29.83 -17.94
N ASN A 273 -2.71 28.69 -18.18
CA ASN A 273 -3.17 28.30 -19.52
C ASN A 273 -4.60 28.77 -19.83
N ARG A 274 -5.40 29.15 -18.83
CA ARG A 274 -6.84 29.41 -19.02
C ARG A 274 -7.32 30.78 -18.57
N LEU A 275 -6.62 31.43 -17.65
CA LEU A 275 -6.91 32.80 -17.29
C LEU A 275 -6.15 33.73 -18.23
N THR A 276 -6.83 34.74 -18.76
CA THR A 276 -6.16 35.84 -19.47
C THR A 276 -5.44 36.70 -18.43
N LEU A 277 -4.14 36.49 -18.30
CA LEU A 277 -3.28 37.19 -17.36
C LEU A 277 -2.38 38.18 -18.09
N GLN A 278 -1.90 39.20 -17.38
CA GLN A 278 -0.85 40.06 -17.90
C GLN A 278 0.51 39.35 -17.80
N ASP A 279 1.44 39.62 -18.72
CA ASP A 279 2.76 38.94 -18.77
C ASP A 279 3.50 38.93 -17.43
N PHE A 280 3.41 40.01 -16.66
CA PHE A 280 4.06 40.09 -15.35
C PHE A 280 3.38 39.21 -14.29
N GLU A 281 2.06 39.01 -14.38
CA GLU A 281 1.31 38.11 -13.48
C GLU A 281 1.63 36.66 -13.80
N GLU A 282 1.71 36.30 -15.08
CA GLU A 282 2.14 34.97 -15.51
C GLU A 282 3.55 34.65 -15.00
N ASN A 283 4.50 35.56 -15.21
CA ASN A 283 5.88 35.37 -14.76
C ASN A 283 5.96 35.28 -13.23
N ARG A 284 5.15 36.04 -12.48
CA ARG A 284 5.06 35.95 -11.01
C ARG A 284 4.56 34.57 -10.57
N LEU A 285 3.51 34.05 -11.20
CA LEU A 285 2.98 32.72 -10.89
C LEU A 285 3.96 31.60 -11.20
N ARG A 286 4.62 31.64 -12.37
CA ARG A 286 5.68 30.67 -12.74
C ARG A 286 6.80 30.66 -11.69
N ARG A 287 7.29 31.84 -11.31
CA ARG A 287 8.36 31.96 -10.30
C ARG A 287 7.96 31.40 -8.92
N ARG A 288 6.70 31.54 -8.52
CA ARG A 288 6.20 30.94 -7.27
C ARG A 288 6.12 29.43 -7.34
N ARG A 289 5.60 28.92 -8.45
CA ARG A 289 5.53 27.48 -8.71
C ARG A 289 6.93 26.84 -8.60
N ASP A 290 7.90 27.49 -9.23
CA ASP A 290 9.28 27.02 -9.25
C ASP A 290 9.93 27.16 -7.87
N PHE A 291 9.70 28.28 -7.16
CA PHE A 291 10.18 28.47 -5.79
C PHE A 291 9.66 27.39 -4.83
N TRP A 292 8.34 27.15 -4.81
CA TRP A 292 7.75 26.15 -3.92
C TRP A 292 8.10 24.71 -4.29
N SER A 293 8.60 24.46 -5.51
CA SER A 293 9.16 23.15 -5.89
C SER A 293 10.36 22.77 -5.04
N GLU A 294 11.14 23.76 -4.59
CA GLU A 294 12.31 23.54 -3.74
C GLU A 294 11.93 23.09 -2.32
N TYR A 295 10.66 23.22 -1.93
CA TYR A 295 10.14 22.89 -0.60
C TYR A 295 9.09 21.78 -0.61
N SER A 296 8.77 21.22 -1.78
CA SER A 296 7.65 20.29 -2.00
C SER A 296 7.63 19.09 -1.03
N ASN A 297 8.78 18.52 -0.68
CA ASN A 297 8.86 17.31 0.15
C ASN A 297 8.58 17.60 1.63
N ARG A 298 8.36 18.87 1.98
CA ARG A 298 8.04 19.33 3.32
C ARG A 298 6.54 19.57 3.52
N PHE A 299 5.72 19.45 2.47
CA PHE A 299 4.28 19.68 2.57
C PHE A 299 3.61 18.50 3.26
N GLU A 300 3.19 18.68 4.51
CA GLU A 300 2.47 17.63 5.24
C GLU A 300 0.98 17.58 4.87
N LYS A 301 0.39 18.75 4.63
CA LYS A 301 -0.99 18.93 4.16
C LYS A 301 -1.03 20.15 3.24
N MET A 302 -1.92 20.11 2.26
CA MET A 302 -2.21 21.26 1.42
C MET A 302 -3.71 21.46 1.30
N ARG A 303 -4.15 22.72 1.31
CA ARG A 303 -5.50 23.12 0.96
C ARG A 303 -5.44 24.24 -0.07
N ILE A 304 -6.30 24.14 -1.09
CA ILE A 304 -6.39 25.14 -2.15
C ILE A 304 -7.75 25.83 -2.02
N LEU A 305 -7.73 27.16 -2.00
CA LEU A 305 -8.93 27.98 -1.97
C LEU A 305 -8.98 28.85 -3.23
N LEU A 306 -10.05 28.72 -4.00
CA LEU A 306 -10.20 29.40 -5.28
C LEU A 306 -11.30 30.46 -5.20
N PRO A 307 -11.11 31.65 -5.79
CA PRO A 307 -12.22 32.56 -5.99
C PRO A 307 -13.18 31.96 -7.03
N GLU A 308 -14.46 32.30 -6.94
CA GLU A 308 -15.51 31.76 -7.80
C GLU A 308 -15.21 31.91 -9.30
N SER A 309 -14.64 33.07 -9.68
CA SER A 309 -14.21 33.36 -11.05
C SER A 309 -13.19 32.37 -11.59
N SER A 310 -12.31 31.84 -10.74
CA SER A 310 -11.26 30.90 -11.15
C SER A 310 -11.77 29.47 -11.15
N LEU A 311 -12.69 29.12 -10.23
CA LEU A 311 -13.37 27.83 -10.27
C LEU A 311 -14.16 27.65 -11.58
N GLN A 312 -14.88 28.68 -12.03
CA GLN A 312 -15.67 28.63 -13.27
C GLN A 312 -14.82 28.31 -14.51
N ILE A 313 -13.54 28.68 -14.51
CA ILE A 313 -12.61 28.51 -15.63
C ILE A 313 -11.81 27.20 -15.52
N ILE A 314 -11.43 26.81 -14.30
CA ILE A 314 -10.59 25.65 -14.03
C ILE A 314 -11.43 24.36 -13.99
N GLY A 315 -12.67 24.43 -13.52
CA GLY A 315 -13.61 23.30 -13.44
C GLY A 315 -13.17 22.17 -12.50
N ASN A 316 -13.86 21.03 -12.58
CA ASN A 316 -13.62 19.84 -11.73
C ASN A 316 -12.35 19.04 -12.10
N GLN A 317 -11.37 19.66 -12.76
CA GLN A 317 -10.18 18.96 -13.28
C GLN A 317 -9.07 18.77 -12.23
N LEU A 318 -9.25 19.37 -11.07
CA LEU A 318 -8.35 19.18 -9.95
C LEU A 318 -8.96 18.18 -8.96
N THR A 319 -8.14 17.24 -8.53
CA THR A 319 -8.45 16.25 -7.49
C THR A 319 -7.73 16.69 -6.21
N GLY A 320 -8.45 17.01 -5.12
CA GLY A 320 -7.85 17.44 -3.85
C GLY A 320 -8.79 18.24 -2.93
N ASP A 321 -8.28 18.73 -1.79
CA ASP A 321 -8.97 19.64 -0.85
C ASP A 321 -9.08 21.05 -1.46
N ILE A 322 -10.03 21.21 -2.38
CA ILE A 322 -10.30 22.44 -3.11
C ILE A 322 -11.64 22.99 -2.67
N GLU A 323 -11.66 24.25 -2.22
CA GLU A 323 -12.89 24.91 -1.84
C GLU A 323 -12.98 26.31 -2.46
N VAL A 324 -14.22 26.76 -2.67
CA VAL A 324 -14.50 28.12 -3.10
C VAL A 324 -14.35 29.07 -1.93
N LEU A 325 -13.56 30.12 -2.12
CA LEU A 325 -13.47 31.23 -1.19
C LEU A 325 -14.83 31.92 -1.06
N LYS A 326 -15.27 32.12 0.17
CA LYS A 326 -16.43 32.96 0.46
C LYS A 326 -16.13 34.39 0.01
N ASN A 327 -17.03 34.96 -0.78
CA ASN A 327 -16.89 36.35 -1.21
C ASN A 327 -17.05 37.31 -0.01
N ASP A 328 -16.05 38.15 0.21
CA ASP A 328 -16.01 39.18 1.26
C ASP A 328 -15.65 40.57 0.69
N GLY A 329 -15.77 40.73 -0.63
CA GLY A 329 -15.42 41.95 -1.37
C GLY A 329 -13.92 42.12 -1.62
N SER A 330 -13.07 41.14 -1.33
CA SER A 330 -11.65 41.18 -1.70
C SER A 330 -11.44 41.01 -3.20
N GLU A 331 -10.33 41.55 -3.72
CA GLU A 331 -9.87 41.25 -5.08
C GLU A 331 -9.72 39.71 -5.26
N PRO A 332 -10.17 39.13 -6.38
CA PRO A 332 -10.04 37.70 -6.63
C PRO A 332 -8.58 37.23 -6.58
N THR A 333 -8.27 36.30 -5.68
CA THR A 333 -6.95 35.66 -5.57
C THR A 333 -7.12 34.21 -5.16
N GLU A 334 -6.35 33.32 -5.76
CA GLU A 334 -6.16 31.98 -5.23
C GLU A 334 -5.31 32.04 -3.97
N VAL A 335 -5.62 31.14 -3.05
CA VAL A 335 -4.88 30.97 -1.81
C VAL A 335 -4.49 29.50 -1.67
N CYS A 336 -3.20 29.22 -1.51
CA CYS A 336 -2.72 27.90 -1.12
C CYS A 336 -2.24 27.94 0.32
N ILE A 337 -2.65 26.94 1.09
CA ILE A 337 -2.28 26.77 2.49
C ILE A 337 -1.47 25.48 2.60
N PHE A 338 -0.25 25.59 3.10
CA PHE A 338 0.69 24.48 3.26
C PHE A 338 1.02 24.29 4.73
N ASP A 339 0.91 23.06 5.21
CA ASP A 339 1.40 22.65 6.52
C ASP A 339 2.86 22.21 6.42
N PHE A 340 3.74 22.86 7.18
CA PHE A 340 5.18 22.62 7.25
C PHE A 340 5.63 22.06 8.61
N GLY A 341 4.72 21.46 9.38
CA GLY A 341 5.03 20.94 10.71
C GLY A 341 4.85 22.04 11.76
N ASP A 342 5.90 22.75 12.16
CA ASP A 342 5.77 23.79 13.20
C ASP A 342 5.08 25.08 12.71
N TRP A 343 4.96 25.24 11.38
CA TRP A 343 4.43 26.44 10.73
C TRP A 343 3.41 26.10 9.66
N ILE A 344 2.46 27.02 9.47
CA ILE A 344 1.53 27.02 8.35
C ILE A 344 1.90 28.19 7.44
N VAL A 345 2.15 27.89 6.17
CA VAL A 345 2.44 28.88 5.12
C VAL A 345 1.17 29.10 4.30
N ILE A 346 0.82 30.36 4.08
CA ILE A 346 -0.32 30.78 3.26
C ILE A 346 0.19 31.64 2.13
N GLU A 347 -0.14 31.28 0.90
CA GLU A 347 0.34 31.93 -0.32
C GLU A 347 -0.82 32.55 -1.09
N PHE A 348 -0.82 33.88 -1.23
CA PHE A 348 -1.83 34.65 -1.97
C PHE A 348 -1.32 35.01 -3.36
N PHE A 349 -1.94 34.46 -4.40
CA PHE A 349 -1.33 34.37 -5.73
C PHE A 349 -1.37 35.67 -6.55
N ARG A 350 -2.46 36.44 -6.46
CA ARG A 350 -2.74 37.54 -7.38
C ARG A 350 -3.25 38.80 -6.66
N GLY A 351 -3.34 39.89 -7.41
CA GLY A 351 -3.83 41.18 -6.91
C GLY A 351 -2.83 41.94 -6.04
N LYS A 352 -3.27 43.10 -5.54
CA LYS A 352 -2.42 43.99 -4.71
C LYS A 352 -2.05 43.37 -3.36
N GLY A 353 -2.89 42.47 -2.87
CA GLY A 353 -2.70 41.75 -1.62
C GLY A 353 -1.87 40.48 -1.73
N SER A 354 -1.03 40.39 -2.76
CA SER A 354 -0.22 39.21 -2.98
C SER A 354 0.97 39.15 -2.01
N GLU A 355 1.02 38.09 -1.21
CA GLU A 355 1.97 37.91 -0.11
C GLU A 355 2.10 36.42 0.25
N THR A 356 3.19 36.08 0.93
CA THR A 356 3.32 34.86 1.70
C THR A 356 3.12 35.20 3.17
N ARG A 357 2.37 34.38 3.89
CA ARG A 357 2.07 34.60 5.31
C ARG A 357 2.38 33.35 6.11
N LEU A 358 2.95 33.53 7.29
CA LEU A 358 3.40 32.46 8.16
C LEU A 358 2.68 32.55 9.51
N LEU A 359 2.05 31.45 9.90
CA LEU A 359 1.35 31.31 11.17
C LEU A 359 1.92 30.12 11.95
N PRO A 360 2.03 30.20 13.29
CA PRO A 360 2.41 29.05 14.08
C PRO A 360 1.38 27.93 13.91
N ASN A 361 1.84 26.69 13.79
CA ASN A 361 0.95 25.55 13.69
C ASN A 361 0.40 25.16 15.07
N ASN A 362 -0.69 25.82 15.48
CA ASN A 362 -1.44 25.49 16.68
C ASN A 362 -2.84 24.98 16.34
N SER A 363 -3.52 24.36 17.31
CA SER A 363 -4.84 23.76 17.11
C SER A 363 -5.90 24.73 16.58
N LYS A 364 -5.84 26.01 16.99
CA LYS A 364 -6.77 27.04 16.50
C LYS A 364 -6.55 27.31 15.00
N ASN A 365 -5.31 27.56 14.60
CA ASN A 365 -4.97 27.84 13.21
C ASN A 365 -5.24 26.63 12.31
N GLN A 366 -4.96 25.42 12.77
CA GLN A 366 -5.32 24.19 12.06
C GLN A 366 -6.83 24.05 11.86
N GLN A 367 -7.61 24.26 12.91
CA GLN A 367 -9.06 24.17 12.83
C GLN A 367 -9.63 25.17 11.82
N ILE A 368 -9.19 26.43 11.87
CA ILE A 368 -9.67 27.46 10.96
C ILE A 368 -9.19 27.19 9.53
N LEU A 369 -7.89 26.97 9.32
CA LEU A 369 -7.31 26.92 7.98
C LEU A 369 -7.55 25.61 7.25
N PHE A 370 -7.75 24.49 7.94
CA PHE A 370 -7.89 23.19 7.31
C PHE A 370 -9.24 22.51 7.52
N ASN A 371 -10.00 22.86 8.58
CA ASN A 371 -11.25 22.15 8.91
C ASN A 371 -12.50 23.03 8.76
N GLN A 372 -12.38 24.36 8.80
CA GLN A 372 -13.51 25.27 8.62
C GLN A 372 -13.83 25.42 7.13
N SER A 373 -15.10 25.26 6.76
CA SER A 373 -15.62 25.56 5.43
C SER A 373 -15.90 27.06 5.25
N GLN A 374 -16.00 27.51 4.01
CA GLN A 374 -16.39 28.88 3.63
C GLN A 374 -15.43 29.96 4.14
N LEU A 375 -14.13 29.66 4.14
CA LEU A 375 -13.08 30.64 4.42
C LEU A 375 -13.11 31.78 3.39
N SER A 376 -12.90 33.00 3.87
CA SER A 376 -12.77 34.20 3.06
C SER A 376 -11.35 34.76 3.18
N VAL A 377 -10.91 35.57 2.19
CA VAL A 377 -9.57 36.18 2.16
C VAL A 377 -9.34 37.04 3.41
N LYS A 378 -10.32 37.84 3.81
CA LYS A 378 -10.28 38.69 5.02
C LYS A 378 -10.21 37.87 6.30
N CYS A 379 -10.92 36.74 6.40
CA CYS A 379 -10.80 35.87 7.57
C CYS A 379 -9.37 35.31 7.69
N ILE A 380 -8.79 34.84 6.59
CA ILE A 380 -7.41 34.35 6.58
C ILE A 380 -6.43 35.46 6.99
N ARG A 381 -6.58 36.69 6.46
CA ARG A 381 -5.73 37.83 6.85
C ARG A 381 -5.94 38.30 8.29
N CYS A 382 -7.14 38.15 8.84
CA CYS A 382 -7.43 38.54 10.22
C CYS A 382 -6.75 37.61 11.25
N LEU A 383 -6.30 36.42 10.85
CA LEU A 383 -5.47 35.57 11.71
C LEU A 383 -4.10 36.20 12.04
N GLY A 384 -3.69 37.24 11.30
CA GLY A 384 -2.41 37.92 11.49
C GLY A 384 -1.25 37.06 10.97
N GLY A 385 -0.16 37.01 11.74
CA GLY A 385 1.05 36.27 11.40
C GLY A 385 2.15 37.13 10.78
N GLU A 386 3.27 36.49 10.51
CA GLU A 386 4.39 37.12 9.81
C GLU A 386 4.11 37.15 8.30
N LYS A 387 4.53 38.21 7.63
CA LYS A 387 4.22 38.45 6.22
C LYS A 387 5.48 38.69 5.43
N HIS A 388 5.50 38.21 4.20
CA HIS A 388 6.56 38.41 3.25
C HIS A 388 5.99 38.81 1.89
N ASP A 389 6.64 39.77 1.25
CA ASP A 389 6.23 40.31 -0.04
C ASP A 389 6.60 39.41 -1.21
N HIS A 390 6.11 39.78 -2.39
CA HIS A 390 6.51 39.24 -3.69
C HIS A 390 7.16 40.30 -4.59
N GLU A 391 7.82 41.30 -3.99
CA GLU A 391 8.50 42.39 -4.70
C GLU A 391 9.87 41.99 -5.23
N TYR A 392 10.59 42.91 -5.86
CA TYR A 392 11.90 42.65 -6.45
C TYR A 392 12.85 41.90 -5.48
N LEU A 393 13.43 40.79 -5.93
CA LEU A 393 14.26 39.85 -5.15
C LEU A 393 13.55 39.04 -4.04
N TRP A 394 12.22 38.98 -4.01
CA TRP A 394 11.49 38.28 -2.94
C TRP A 394 11.96 36.84 -2.70
N GLN A 395 12.35 36.07 -3.72
CA GLN A 395 12.79 34.68 -3.52
C GLN A 395 14.02 34.57 -2.61
N VAL A 396 14.97 35.52 -2.75
CA VAL A 396 16.19 35.58 -1.94
C VAL A 396 15.83 35.84 -0.47
N PHE A 397 15.00 36.84 -0.22
CA PHE A 397 14.60 37.22 1.13
C PHE A 397 13.68 36.19 1.76
N SER A 398 12.78 35.60 0.97
CA SER A 398 11.88 34.54 1.41
C SER A 398 12.67 33.30 1.82
N HIS A 399 13.70 32.91 1.07
CA HIS A 399 14.59 31.82 1.44
C HIS A 399 15.24 32.02 2.82
N TYR A 400 15.86 33.19 3.06
CA TYR A 400 16.45 33.49 4.36
C TYR A 400 15.41 33.56 5.49
N TRP A 401 14.24 34.14 5.20
CA TRP A 401 13.14 34.24 6.16
C TRP A 401 12.62 32.86 6.57
N LEU A 402 12.36 31.96 5.61
CA LEU A 402 11.94 30.58 5.87
C LEU A 402 13.02 29.77 6.60
N GLN A 403 14.29 29.90 6.20
CA GLN A 403 15.41 29.21 6.83
C GLN A 403 15.54 29.58 8.32
N ASN A 404 15.38 30.87 8.66
CA ASN A 404 15.38 31.34 10.04
C ASN A 404 14.23 30.79 10.89
N LYS A 405 13.20 30.23 10.24
CA LYS A 405 12.05 29.57 10.88
C LYS A 405 12.18 28.05 10.91
N GLY A 406 13.31 27.50 10.47
CA GLY A 406 13.54 26.06 10.37
C GLY A 406 12.92 25.40 9.14
N ILE A 407 12.33 26.20 8.23
CA ILE A 407 11.77 25.72 6.96
C ILE A 407 12.88 25.71 5.92
N ILE A 408 13.48 24.54 5.71
CA ILE A 408 14.60 24.34 4.80
C ILE A 408 14.17 23.65 3.50
N PRO A 409 14.82 23.95 2.37
CA PRO A 409 14.55 23.32 1.07
C PRO A 409 14.98 21.85 1.02
N ASN A 410 14.50 21.12 0.01
CA ASN A 410 14.54 19.66 -0.10
C ASN A 410 15.96 19.06 -0.19
N LEU A 411 16.92 19.69 -0.89
CA LEU A 411 18.38 19.41 -0.95
C LEU A 411 19.05 20.31 -2.02
N ASN A 412 20.28 20.79 -1.77
CA ASN A 412 21.15 21.56 -2.69
C ASN A 412 20.48 22.70 -3.50
N SER A 413 19.55 23.46 -2.91
CA SER A 413 19.23 24.74 -3.53
C SER A 413 20.45 25.66 -3.36
N ASN A 414 20.89 26.23 -4.48
CA ASN A 414 21.99 27.19 -4.46
C ASN A 414 21.63 28.27 -3.46
N THR A 415 22.54 28.53 -2.50
CA THR A 415 22.38 29.66 -1.59
C THR A 415 22.14 30.90 -2.46
N PRO A 416 21.02 31.61 -2.28
CA PRO A 416 20.68 32.69 -3.19
C PRO A 416 21.79 33.73 -3.16
N ARG A 417 22.22 34.18 -4.35
CA ARG A 417 23.26 35.19 -4.49
C ARG A 417 22.91 36.41 -3.66
N GLN A 418 23.86 36.88 -2.86
CA GLN A 418 23.71 38.11 -2.07
C GLN A 418 23.42 39.31 -3.00
N PRO A 419 22.33 40.06 -2.77
CA PRO A 419 22.00 41.24 -3.56
C PRO A 419 23.07 42.32 -3.48
N THR A 420 23.25 43.10 -4.56
CA THR A 420 24.09 44.28 -4.56
C THR A 420 23.40 45.46 -3.85
N THR A 421 24.17 46.47 -3.43
CA THR A 421 23.63 47.69 -2.80
C THR A 421 22.58 48.40 -3.65
N GLU A 422 22.77 48.43 -4.96
CA GLU A 422 21.81 49.03 -5.90
C GLU A 422 20.50 48.24 -5.93
N GLN A 423 20.57 46.92 -5.95
CA GLN A 423 19.39 46.06 -5.92
C GLN A 423 18.60 46.19 -4.62
N LEU A 424 19.29 46.37 -3.49
CA LEU A 424 18.66 46.65 -2.20
C LEU A 424 17.90 47.98 -2.20
N ARG A 425 18.44 49.00 -2.87
CA ARG A 425 17.79 50.32 -3.01
C ARG A 425 16.54 50.28 -3.89
N ASP A 426 16.54 49.56 -5.02
CA ASP A 426 15.33 49.40 -5.84
C ASP A 426 14.25 48.63 -5.06
N ARG A 427 14.64 47.58 -4.34
CA ARG A 427 13.72 46.82 -3.49
C ARG A 427 13.07 47.70 -2.42
N SER A 428 13.82 48.56 -1.73
CA SER A 428 13.26 49.36 -0.63
C SER A 428 12.13 50.28 -1.08
N TYR A 429 12.25 50.90 -2.26
CA TYR A 429 11.19 51.75 -2.82
C TYR A 429 9.89 50.97 -3.09
N ARG A 430 10.01 49.75 -3.64
CA ARG A 430 8.85 48.89 -3.92
C ARG A 430 8.18 48.38 -2.64
N LEU A 431 8.97 48.06 -1.62
CA LEU A 431 8.47 47.60 -0.33
C LEU A 431 7.62 48.64 0.40
N GLU A 432 7.94 49.93 0.30
CA GLU A 432 7.14 50.99 0.94
C GLU A 432 5.72 51.06 0.39
N ARG A 433 5.56 50.87 -0.92
CA ARG A 433 4.24 50.80 -1.55
C ARG A 433 3.48 49.55 -1.09
N TRP A 434 4.13 48.40 -1.17
CA TRP A 434 3.54 47.12 -0.76
C TRP A 434 3.08 47.15 0.71
N ARG A 435 3.89 47.69 1.62
CA ARG A 435 3.53 47.83 3.04
C ARG A 435 2.24 48.61 3.25
N ARG A 436 2.07 49.75 2.56
CA ARG A 436 0.85 50.56 2.65
C ARG A 436 -0.40 49.82 2.14
N ASP A 437 -0.24 49.06 1.06
CA ASP A 437 -1.32 48.25 0.49
C ASP A 437 -1.72 47.14 1.47
N ILE A 438 -0.75 46.41 2.03
CA ILE A 438 -0.99 45.36 3.04
C ILE A 438 -1.62 45.91 4.32
N ASP A 439 -1.12 47.02 4.85
CA ASP A 439 -1.68 47.63 6.08
C ASP A 439 -3.15 48.07 5.89
N THR A 440 -3.52 48.45 4.67
CA THR A 440 -4.91 48.78 4.33
C THR A 440 -5.76 47.52 4.30
N LEU A 441 -5.30 46.47 3.62
CA LEU A 441 -6.00 45.19 3.54
C LEU A 441 -6.17 44.52 4.91
N GLU A 442 -5.21 44.68 5.82
CA GLU A 442 -5.31 44.17 7.18
C GLU A 442 -6.33 44.92 8.03
N ARG A 443 -6.43 46.25 7.89
CA ARG A 443 -7.48 47.03 8.56
C ARG A 443 -8.86 46.57 8.08
N GLU A 444 -9.04 46.42 6.78
CA GLU A 444 -10.28 45.90 6.20
C GLU A 444 -10.60 44.48 6.70
N ALA A 445 -9.59 43.61 6.80
CA ALA A 445 -9.74 42.25 7.29
C ALA A 445 -10.18 42.22 8.77
N ASN A 446 -9.54 43.04 9.61
CA ASN A 446 -9.87 43.16 11.02
C ASN A 446 -11.29 43.70 11.25
N GLU A 447 -11.68 44.72 10.49
CA GLU A 447 -13.05 45.26 10.53
C GLU A 447 -14.09 44.23 10.10
N TYR A 448 -13.81 43.49 9.03
CA TYR A 448 -14.67 42.42 8.55
C TYR A 448 -14.83 41.31 9.60
N CYS A 449 -13.74 40.88 10.23
CA CYS A 449 -13.80 39.84 11.25
C CYS A 449 -14.54 40.31 12.51
N ARG A 450 -14.36 41.56 12.95
CA ARG A 450 -15.14 42.11 14.07
C ARG A 450 -16.64 42.10 13.80
N ARG A 451 -17.05 42.32 12.55
CA ARG A 451 -18.46 42.29 12.13
C ARG A 451 -19.04 40.89 11.98
N THR A 452 -18.22 39.92 11.56
CA THR A 452 -18.70 38.59 11.14
C THR A 452 -18.33 37.46 12.08
N GLY A 453 -17.45 37.69 13.06
CA GLY A 453 -16.99 36.68 14.01
C GLY A 453 -16.15 35.56 13.41
N CYS A 454 -15.64 35.71 12.18
CA CYS A 454 -15.11 34.57 11.43
C CYS A 454 -13.76 34.00 11.92
N CYS A 455 -13.09 34.65 12.89
CA CYS A 455 -11.83 34.18 13.51
C CYS A 455 -11.96 33.93 15.03
N ILE A 456 -13.19 33.84 15.55
CA ILE A 456 -13.49 33.56 16.96
C ILE A 456 -13.49 32.06 17.19
#